data_AF-A0A960XJS0-F1
#
_entry.id   AF-A0A960XJS0-F1
#
_cell.length_a   1.000
_cell.length_b   1.000
_cell.length_c   1.000
_cell.angle_alpha   90.00
_cell.angle_beta   90.00
_cell.angle_gamma   90.00
#
_symmetry.space_group_name_H-M   'P 1'
#
loop_
_entity.id
_entity.type
_entity.pdbx_description
1 polymer ?
#
loop_
_entity_poly.entity_id
_entity_poly.type
_entity_poly.pdbx_seq_one_letter_code
_entity_poly.pdbx_strand_id
1 'polypeptide(L)'
;GSDAIFWFAAGEPTWQGLPGKFAIQTPGVLGQFPATALIYRQGLVRTGQRVVDIDLGVDDLYALKGTPLPAPQNFDSLRGNDVPPGATLTNVSVIDSLAFLVGGVNVNFIENGTPQSQVRDLSPYIDRPAKRVVSETGELRWDWDAGLVTLNAPAAQGATGFLGAAGSIQLDRLEIESPLEYGSVVLVAMDGKPIAESARLLLQVASEEKPWQWETETATGLRTITNRGTVPLLVREMAGTVRLKRADAASLTVTPLDANGYRVGPPINGAAEITLLPDRLYYLVER
;
A
#
# COMPACT_ATOMS: atom_id res chain seq x y z
N GLY A 1 -10.38 -25.31 -24.83
CA GLY A 1 -9.44 -24.19 -24.71
C GLY A 1 -10.16 -23.08 -23.98
N SER A 2 -9.48 -22.39 -23.09
CA SER A 2 -10.00 -21.21 -22.39
C SER A 2 -9.20 -20.01 -22.88
N ASP A 3 -9.87 -18.98 -23.41
CA ASP A 3 -9.18 -17.82 -24.01
C ASP A 3 -8.62 -16.84 -22.96
N ALA A 4 -9.18 -16.84 -21.74
CA ALA A 4 -8.62 -16.16 -20.57
C ALA A 4 -9.19 -16.74 -19.27
N ILE A 5 -8.41 -16.67 -18.20
CA ILE A 5 -8.88 -16.88 -16.82
C ILE A 5 -8.68 -15.55 -16.09
N PHE A 6 -9.77 -14.90 -15.67
CA PHE A 6 -9.73 -13.72 -14.81
C PHE A 6 -10.17 -14.12 -13.40
N TRP A 7 -9.26 -14.01 -12.44
CA TRP A 7 -9.50 -14.42 -11.05
C TRP A 7 -10.08 -13.27 -10.19
N PHE A 8 -9.90 -12.01 -10.62
CA PHE A 8 -10.46 -10.81 -9.96
C PHE A 8 -10.85 -9.76 -10.99
N ALA A 9 -12.12 -9.34 -11.02
CA ALA A 9 -12.64 -8.31 -11.90
C ALA A 9 -13.66 -7.44 -11.16
N ALA A 10 -13.95 -6.26 -11.71
CA ALA A 10 -15.11 -5.47 -11.30
C ALA A 10 -16.37 -6.32 -11.52
N GLY A 11 -17.14 -6.52 -10.46
CA GLY A 11 -18.33 -7.38 -10.48
C GLY A 11 -19.62 -6.64 -10.83
N GLU A 12 -19.59 -5.30 -10.83
CA GLU A 12 -20.75 -4.45 -11.03
C GLU A 12 -20.42 -3.33 -12.05
N PRO A 13 -21.40 -2.74 -12.75
CA PRO A 13 -21.14 -1.58 -13.62
C PRO A 13 -20.92 -0.29 -12.82
N THR A 14 -21.28 -0.26 -11.54
CA THR A 14 -21.23 0.90 -10.65
C THR A 14 -20.53 0.58 -9.32
N TRP A 15 -20.53 1.52 -8.38
CA TRP A 15 -20.09 1.29 -7.01
C TRP A 15 -20.78 0.08 -6.38
N GLN A 16 -20.00 -0.72 -5.66
CA GLN A 16 -20.52 -1.79 -4.82
C GLN A 16 -21.18 -1.18 -3.58
N GLY A 17 -22.37 -1.70 -3.23
CA GLY A 17 -23.15 -1.18 -2.11
C GLY A 17 -22.60 -1.55 -0.72
N LEU A 18 -21.87 -2.66 -0.61
CA LEU A 18 -21.29 -3.15 0.64
C LEU A 18 -19.89 -3.72 0.37
N PRO A 19 -18.97 -3.69 1.36
CA PRO A 19 -17.65 -4.29 1.20
C PRO A 19 -17.79 -5.81 1.19
N GLY A 20 -17.24 -6.43 0.16
CA GLY A 20 -17.12 -7.88 0.02
C GLY A 20 -15.67 -8.32 0.17
N LYS A 21 -15.44 -9.64 0.24
CA LYS A 21 -14.09 -10.22 0.39
C LYS A 21 -13.08 -9.73 -0.67
N PHE A 22 -13.56 -9.45 -1.88
CA PHE A 22 -12.75 -9.01 -3.02
C PHE A 22 -13.34 -7.75 -3.68
N ALA A 23 -13.95 -6.89 -2.87
CA ALA A 23 -14.52 -5.64 -3.37
C ALA A 23 -13.42 -4.71 -3.87
N ILE A 24 -13.54 -4.27 -5.13
CA ILE A 24 -12.63 -3.29 -5.73
C ILE A 24 -13.34 -2.00 -6.11
N GLN A 25 -14.67 -2.00 -6.19
CA GLN A 25 -15.47 -0.85 -6.63
C GLN A 25 -16.09 -0.13 -5.42
N THR A 26 -15.27 0.13 -4.42
CA THR A 26 -15.65 0.89 -3.22
C THR A 26 -14.80 2.15 -3.11
N PRO A 27 -15.28 3.22 -2.47
CA PRO A 27 -14.51 4.45 -2.29
C PRO A 27 -13.10 4.22 -1.72
N GLY A 28 -12.98 3.35 -0.73
CA GLY A 28 -11.73 3.00 -0.05
C GLY A 28 -10.75 2.19 -0.90
N VAL A 29 -11.18 1.61 -2.03
CA VAL A 29 -10.30 0.87 -2.94
C VAL A 29 -10.14 1.61 -4.27
N LEU A 30 -11.23 1.75 -5.04
CA LEU A 30 -11.22 2.39 -6.36
C LEU A 30 -10.82 3.87 -6.26
N GLY A 31 -11.25 4.56 -5.19
CA GLY A 31 -10.90 5.96 -4.96
C GLY A 31 -9.40 6.17 -4.69
N GLN A 32 -8.63 5.10 -4.51
CA GLN A 32 -7.18 5.20 -4.36
C GLN A 32 -6.41 4.94 -5.67
N PHE A 33 -7.12 4.56 -6.74
CA PHE A 33 -6.49 4.15 -8.00
C PHE A 33 -5.76 5.27 -8.74
N PRO A 34 -6.21 6.55 -8.77
CA PRO A 34 -5.53 7.57 -9.56
C PRO A 34 -4.04 7.74 -9.22
N ALA A 35 -3.68 7.94 -7.95
CA ALA A 35 -2.29 8.07 -7.55
C ALA A 35 -1.51 6.75 -7.66
N THR A 36 -2.10 5.62 -7.25
CA THR A 36 -1.43 4.31 -7.27
C THR A 36 -1.20 3.80 -8.69
N ALA A 37 -2.11 4.08 -9.62
CA ALA A 37 -1.94 3.78 -11.05
C ALA A 37 -0.83 4.63 -11.68
N LEU A 38 -0.69 5.91 -11.30
CA LEU A 38 0.42 6.74 -11.74
C LEU A 38 1.75 6.18 -11.22
N ILE A 39 1.82 5.83 -9.92
CA ILE A 39 3.01 5.21 -9.32
C ILE A 39 3.43 3.97 -10.10
N TYR A 40 2.50 3.05 -10.35
CA TYR A 40 2.80 1.80 -11.05
C TYR A 40 3.13 2.01 -12.53
N ARG A 41 2.29 2.73 -13.27
CA ARG A 41 2.42 2.84 -14.73
C ARG A 41 3.57 3.74 -15.17
N GLN A 42 3.96 4.72 -14.35
CA GLN A 42 5.06 5.63 -14.66
C GLN A 42 6.35 5.27 -13.92
N GLY A 43 6.35 4.23 -13.08
CA GLY A 43 7.53 3.84 -12.31
C GLY A 43 8.00 4.94 -11.34
N LEU A 44 7.05 5.64 -10.68
CA LEU A 44 7.38 6.74 -9.76
C LEU A 44 8.10 6.26 -8.48
N VAL A 45 8.05 4.95 -8.23
CA VAL A 45 8.84 4.22 -7.23
C VAL A 45 9.73 3.23 -7.98
N ARG A 46 11.02 3.19 -7.62
CA ARG A 46 12.01 2.33 -8.26
C ARG A 46 11.75 0.87 -7.91
N THR A 47 11.92 0.00 -8.90
CA THR A 47 11.99 -1.44 -8.67
C THR A 47 13.27 -1.77 -7.93
N GLY A 48 13.17 -2.40 -6.75
CA GLY A 48 14.32 -2.83 -5.97
C GLY A 48 15.06 -3.98 -6.64
N GLN A 49 16.34 -4.13 -6.31
CA GLN A 49 17.15 -5.25 -6.81
C GLN A 49 16.63 -6.59 -6.28
N ARG A 50 16.99 -7.69 -6.97
CA ARG A 50 16.74 -9.03 -6.45
C ARG A 50 17.56 -9.25 -5.18
N VAL A 51 16.87 -9.57 -4.09
CA VAL A 51 17.47 -9.92 -2.80
C VAL A 51 17.37 -11.41 -2.51
N VAL A 52 16.49 -12.11 -3.22
CA VAL A 52 16.34 -13.56 -3.20
C VAL A 52 16.20 -14.04 -4.63
N ASP A 53 16.97 -15.07 -4.99
CA ASP A 53 16.89 -15.75 -6.26
C ASP A 53 16.90 -17.26 -5.99
N ILE A 54 15.81 -17.95 -6.33
CA ILE A 54 15.62 -19.38 -6.05
C ILE A 54 15.62 -20.14 -7.35
N ASP A 55 16.52 -21.08 -7.48
CA ASP A 55 16.52 -22.02 -8.57
C ASP A 55 15.82 -23.32 -8.15
N LEU A 56 14.83 -23.74 -8.92
CA LEU A 56 14.12 -24.99 -8.72
C LEU A 56 14.38 -25.92 -9.92
N GLY A 57 14.98 -27.07 -9.65
CA GLY A 57 15.16 -28.11 -10.66
C GLY A 57 13.81 -28.63 -11.13
N VAL A 58 13.58 -28.67 -12.44
CA VAL A 58 12.30 -29.12 -13.00
C VAL A 58 12.01 -30.59 -12.65
N ASP A 59 13.04 -31.44 -12.62
CA ASP A 59 12.90 -32.84 -12.17
C ASP A 59 12.44 -32.94 -10.71
N ASP A 60 12.92 -32.05 -9.82
CA ASP A 60 12.52 -32.00 -8.43
C ASP A 60 11.06 -31.53 -8.26
N LEU A 61 10.60 -30.64 -9.15
CA LEU A 61 9.20 -30.20 -9.20
C LEU A 61 8.28 -31.34 -9.64
N TYR A 62 8.65 -32.08 -10.70
CA TYR A 62 7.88 -33.25 -11.13
C TYR A 62 7.89 -34.38 -10.10
N ALA A 63 8.97 -34.50 -9.32
CA ALA A 63 9.07 -35.41 -8.19
C ALA A 63 8.36 -34.90 -6.92
N LEU A 64 7.66 -33.76 -6.98
CA LEU A 64 6.90 -33.15 -5.87
C LEU A 64 7.74 -32.92 -4.61
N LYS A 65 9.03 -32.58 -4.75
CA LYS A 65 9.91 -32.30 -3.60
C LYS A 65 9.60 -30.99 -2.89
N GLY A 66 8.69 -30.18 -3.43
CA GLY A 66 8.27 -28.89 -2.89
C GLY A 66 9.26 -27.76 -3.22
N THR A 67 8.90 -26.56 -2.78
CA THR A 67 9.74 -25.35 -2.94
C THR A 67 10.22 -24.87 -1.57
N PRO A 68 11.38 -24.20 -1.45
CA PRO A 68 11.82 -23.55 -0.20
C PRO A 68 11.06 -22.23 0.07
N LEU A 69 9.96 -21.97 -0.65
CA LEU A 69 9.02 -20.87 -0.46
C LEU A 69 7.77 -21.17 0.39
N PRO A 70 7.75 -22.05 1.41
CA PRO A 70 6.70 -21.93 2.39
C PRO A 70 7.00 -20.67 3.19
N ALA A 71 6.34 -19.55 2.85
CA ALA A 71 6.24 -18.44 3.78
C ALA A 71 5.38 -18.96 4.95
N PRO A 72 5.92 -19.14 6.17
CA PRO A 72 5.16 -19.71 7.28
C PRO A 72 3.92 -18.87 7.60
N GLN A 73 3.93 -17.59 7.21
CA GLN A 73 2.81 -16.65 7.30
C GLN A 73 1.59 -17.02 6.43
N ASN A 74 1.80 -17.75 5.33
CA ASN A 74 0.72 -18.26 4.49
C ASN A 74 0.02 -19.47 5.13
N PHE A 75 0.52 -19.98 6.26
CA PHE A 75 -0.26 -20.80 7.18
C PHE A 75 -1.03 -19.84 8.12
N ASP A 76 -2.09 -19.24 7.58
CA ASP A 76 -3.10 -18.62 8.43
C ASP A 76 -3.85 -19.71 9.22
N SER A 77 -4.70 -19.30 10.17
CA SER A 77 -5.50 -20.23 10.97
C SER A 77 -6.43 -21.14 10.15
N LEU A 78 -6.61 -20.89 8.84
CA LEU A 78 -7.40 -21.72 7.93
C LEU A 78 -6.57 -22.83 7.27
N ARG A 79 -5.23 -22.71 7.22
CA ARG A 79 -4.31 -23.73 6.68
C ARG A 79 -3.51 -24.48 7.75
N GLY A 80 -3.59 -24.06 9.01
CA GLY A 80 -2.99 -24.80 10.14
C GLY A 80 -3.55 -26.22 10.31
N ASN A 81 -4.77 -26.48 9.85
CA ASN A 81 -5.40 -27.80 9.91
C ASN A 81 -4.96 -28.76 8.78
N ASP A 82 -4.27 -28.26 7.76
CA ASP A 82 -3.76 -29.06 6.64
C ASP A 82 -2.38 -29.69 6.94
N VAL A 83 -1.82 -29.43 8.13
CA VAL A 83 -0.54 -30.01 8.58
C VAL A 83 -0.83 -31.18 9.55
N PRO A 84 -0.57 -32.44 9.15
CA PRO A 84 -0.80 -33.60 10.03
C PRO A 84 0.03 -33.51 11.33
N PRO A 85 -0.53 -33.90 12.49
CA PRO A 85 0.22 -33.96 13.74
C PRO A 85 1.48 -34.83 13.61
N GLY A 86 2.66 -34.27 13.91
CA GLY A 86 3.93 -34.98 13.85
C GLY A 86 4.71 -34.87 12.53
N ALA A 87 4.24 -34.08 11.56
CA ALA A 87 5.02 -33.77 10.37
C ALA A 87 6.25 -32.90 10.73
N THR A 88 7.44 -33.43 10.48
CA THR A 88 8.68 -32.64 10.53
C THR A 88 8.77 -31.85 9.23
N LEU A 89 8.70 -30.51 9.31
CA LEU A 89 9.01 -29.63 8.18
C LEU A 89 10.53 -29.72 7.91
N THR A 90 10.94 -30.67 7.07
CA THR A 90 12.36 -30.96 6.81
C THR A 90 13.05 -29.98 5.86
N ASN A 91 12.31 -29.00 5.29
CA ASN A 91 12.89 -27.97 4.42
C ASN A 91 12.61 -26.57 4.98
N VAL A 92 13.42 -26.16 5.96
CA VAL A 92 13.41 -24.83 6.57
C VAL A 92 14.69 -24.04 6.24
N SER A 93 15.04 -23.97 4.96
CA SER A 93 15.71 -22.76 4.45
C SER A 93 14.62 -21.72 4.12
N VAL A 94 13.87 -21.30 5.14
CA VAL A 94 12.75 -20.37 4.98
C VAL A 94 13.34 -19.02 4.58
N ILE A 95 13.01 -18.55 3.38
CA ILE A 95 13.29 -17.17 3.01
C ILE A 95 12.59 -16.27 4.02
N ASP A 96 13.35 -15.32 4.58
CA ASP A 96 12.80 -14.34 5.48
C ASP A 96 11.60 -13.67 4.79
N SER A 97 10.42 -13.79 5.39
CA SER A 97 9.19 -13.24 4.84
C SER A 97 9.24 -11.72 4.62
N LEU A 98 10.13 -11.01 5.31
CA LEU A 98 10.34 -9.57 5.09
C LEU A 98 11.14 -9.30 3.81
N ALA A 99 11.73 -10.30 3.16
CA ALA A 99 12.45 -10.14 1.89
C ALA A 99 11.59 -9.51 0.79
N PHE A 100 10.29 -9.84 0.75
CA PHE A 100 9.32 -9.25 -0.20
C PHE A 100 9.11 -7.74 0.01
N LEU A 101 9.45 -7.22 1.19
CA LEU A 101 9.39 -5.80 1.52
C LEU A 101 10.73 -5.10 1.31
N VAL A 102 11.82 -5.86 1.25
CA VAL A 102 13.17 -5.34 0.97
C VAL A 102 13.40 -5.20 -0.53
N GLY A 103 13.15 -6.25 -1.33
CA GLY A 103 13.45 -6.21 -2.77
C GLY A 103 12.82 -7.35 -3.55
N GLY A 104 13.31 -7.57 -4.76
CA GLY A 104 12.81 -8.62 -5.65
C GLY A 104 13.09 -10.02 -5.10
N VAL A 105 12.05 -10.86 -5.08
CA VAL A 105 12.14 -12.29 -4.79
C VAL A 105 11.81 -13.05 -6.06
N ASN A 106 12.79 -13.77 -6.59
CA ASN A 106 12.70 -14.46 -7.88
C ASN A 106 12.70 -15.97 -7.69
N VAL A 107 11.97 -16.66 -8.57
CA VAL A 107 12.01 -18.11 -8.73
C VAL A 107 12.29 -18.41 -10.19
N ASN A 108 13.33 -19.21 -10.44
CA ASN A 108 13.66 -19.71 -11.76
C ASN A 108 13.45 -21.23 -11.79
N PHE A 109 13.12 -21.75 -12.97
CA PHE A 109 13.02 -23.17 -13.23
C PHE A 109 14.21 -23.62 -14.06
N ILE A 110 14.98 -24.56 -13.53
CA ILE A 110 16.22 -25.05 -14.13
C ILE A 110 15.97 -26.43 -14.71
N GLU A 111 16.01 -26.54 -16.04
CA GLU A 111 15.86 -27.82 -16.76
C GLU A 111 17.16 -28.62 -16.82
N ASN A 112 18.30 -27.94 -16.87
CA ASN A 112 19.61 -28.56 -17.01
C ASN A 112 20.61 -27.92 -16.04
N GLY A 113 21.43 -28.75 -15.38
CA GLY A 113 22.44 -28.30 -14.41
C GLY A 113 21.93 -28.32 -12.97
N THR A 114 22.84 -28.00 -12.04
CA THR A 114 22.54 -28.00 -10.59
C THR A 114 21.92 -26.66 -10.20
N PRO A 115 20.71 -26.61 -9.61
CA PRO A 115 20.10 -25.38 -9.10
C PRO A 115 21.01 -24.63 -8.13
N GLN A 116 21.13 -23.30 -8.24
CA GLN A 116 21.97 -22.45 -7.39
C GLN A 116 21.18 -21.28 -6.80
N SER A 117 20.45 -21.54 -5.71
CA SER A 117 19.71 -20.49 -5.01
C SER A 117 20.65 -19.53 -4.25
N GLN A 118 20.32 -18.23 -4.25
CA GLN A 118 21.06 -17.19 -3.56
C GLN A 118 20.13 -16.27 -2.76
N VAL A 119 20.54 -15.92 -1.55
CA VAL A 119 19.87 -14.93 -0.70
C VAL A 119 20.91 -13.90 -0.28
N ARG A 120 20.62 -12.62 -0.52
CA ARG A 120 21.47 -11.52 -0.05
C ARG A 120 21.30 -11.33 1.45
N ASP A 121 22.30 -10.75 2.10
CA ASP A 121 22.17 -10.32 3.50
C ASP A 121 21.10 -9.21 3.60
N LEU A 122 20.03 -9.51 4.34
CA LEU A 122 18.89 -8.60 4.55
C LEU A 122 19.03 -7.79 5.85
N SER A 123 20.02 -8.09 6.69
CA SER A 123 20.21 -7.43 7.98
C SER A 123 20.34 -5.90 7.91
N PRO A 124 20.88 -5.27 6.84
CA PRO A 124 20.91 -3.82 6.73
C PRO A 124 19.52 -3.16 6.56
N TYR A 125 18.51 -3.94 6.17
CA TYR A 125 17.18 -3.43 5.79
C TYR A 125 16.09 -3.77 6.81
N ILE A 126 16.36 -4.70 7.72
CA ILE A 126 15.39 -5.22 8.69
C ILE A 126 15.88 -4.95 10.11
N ASP A 127 15.20 -4.05 10.81
CA ASP A 127 15.40 -3.80 12.23
C ASP A 127 14.27 -4.46 13.02
N ARG A 128 14.50 -5.70 13.47
CA ARG A 128 13.50 -6.48 14.22
C ARG A 128 13.20 -5.88 15.60
N PRO A 129 14.21 -5.45 16.40
CA PRO A 129 13.95 -4.78 17.68
C PRO A 129 13.09 -3.52 17.52
N ALA A 130 13.37 -2.69 16.52
CA ALA A 130 12.56 -1.50 16.23
C ALA A 130 11.31 -1.79 15.39
N LYS A 131 11.08 -3.05 15.01
CA LYS A 131 9.93 -3.51 14.23
C LYS A 131 9.75 -2.75 12.91
N ARG A 132 10.86 -2.61 12.18
CA ARG A 132 10.94 -1.83 10.94
C ARG A 132 11.59 -2.60 9.81
N VAL A 133 11.11 -2.36 8.60
CA VAL A 133 11.75 -2.77 7.35
C VAL A 133 11.78 -1.60 6.37
N VAL A 134 12.90 -1.49 5.65
CA VAL A 134 13.10 -0.49 4.60
C VAL A 134 13.38 -1.23 3.30
N SER A 135 12.79 -0.79 2.20
CA SER A 135 13.12 -1.33 0.87
C SER A 135 14.58 -1.05 0.53
N GLU A 136 15.19 -1.89 -0.29
CA GLU A 136 16.57 -1.73 -0.78
C GLU A 136 16.79 -0.39 -1.48
N THR A 137 15.77 0.17 -2.13
CA THR A 137 15.82 1.48 -2.77
C THR A 137 15.77 2.66 -1.80
N GLY A 138 15.43 2.41 -0.53
CA GLY A 138 15.15 3.42 0.50
C GLY A 138 13.81 4.14 0.35
N GLU A 139 13.01 3.84 -0.67
CA GLU A 139 11.81 4.63 -1.01
C GLU A 139 10.55 4.19 -0.26
N LEU A 140 10.56 2.98 0.33
CA LEU A 140 9.46 2.46 1.14
C LEU A 140 9.98 2.06 2.52
N ARG A 141 9.21 2.36 3.56
CA ARG A 141 9.44 1.89 4.93
C ARG A 141 8.13 1.44 5.55
N TRP A 142 8.17 0.31 6.24
CA TRP A 142 7.08 -0.14 7.10
C TRP A 142 7.56 -0.23 8.55
N ASP A 143 6.89 0.50 9.43
CA ASP A 143 6.99 0.39 10.88
C ASP A 143 5.74 -0.35 11.37
N TRP A 144 5.88 -1.64 11.69
CA TRP A 144 4.74 -2.47 12.09
C TRP A 144 4.43 -2.39 13.59
N ASP A 145 5.26 -1.68 14.37
CA ASP A 145 4.88 -1.30 15.74
C ASP A 145 3.89 -0.14 15.70
N ALA A 146 4.21 0.88 14.90
CA ALA A 146 3.35 2.05 14.69
C ALA A 146 2.19 1.78 13.73
N GLY A 147 2.24 0.69 12.96
CA GLY A 147 1.31 0.39 11.88
C GLY A 147 1.29 1.47 10.80
N LEU A 148 2.48 1.93 10.40
CA LEU A 148 2.67 3.03 9.46
C LEU A 148 3.58 2.61 8.30
N VAL A 149 3.12 2.85 7.08
CA VAL A 149 3.92 2.75 5.86
C VAL A 149 4.20 4.16 5.34
N THR A 150 5.46 4.45 5.01
CA THR A 150 5.86 5.70 4.36
C THR A 150 6.45 5.43 3.00
N LEU A 151 6.06 6.26 2.04
CA LEU A 151 6.57 6.33 0.68
C LEU A 151 7.38 7.63 0.55
N ASN A 152 8.66 7.53 0.18
CA ASN A 152 9.57 8.67 0.08
C ASN A 152 10.42 8.60 -1.21
N ALA A 153 9.77 8.45 -2.36
CA ALA A 153 10.43 8.47 -3.67
C ALA A 153 10.49 9.90 -4.25
N PRO A 154 11.45 10.22 -5.12
CA PRO A 154 11.59 11.57 -5.68
C PRO A 154 10.33 12.12 -6.36
N ALA A 155 9.54 11.26 -7.01
CA ALA A 155 8.33 11.62 -7.76
C ALA A 155 7.01 11.17 -7.09
N ALA A 156 7.09 10.50 -5.94
CA ALA A 156 5.93 10.03 -5.18
C ALA A 156 6.24 9.96 -3.68
N GLN A 157 5.47 10.67 -2.87
CA GLN A 157 5.64 10.70 -1.42
C GLN A 157 4.31 10.57 -0.70
N GLY A 158 4.28 9.89 0.44
CA GLY A 158 3.04 9.73 1.19
C GLY A 158 3.17 8.84 2.42
N ALA A 159 2.06 8.67 3.11
CA ALA A 159 1.94 7.77 4.25
C ALA A 159 0.58 7.08 4.27
N THR A 160 0.57 5.82 4.73
CA THR A 160 -0.65 5.04 4.96
C THR A 160 -0.53 4.32 6.31
N GLY A 161 -1.61 4.28 7.07
CA GLY A 161 -1.61 3.60 8.37
C GLY A 161 -2.26 4.44 9.45
N PHE A 162 -1.80 4.28 10.70
CA PHE A 162 -2.36 4.99 11.85
C PHE A 162 -1.87 6.44 11.96
N LEU A 163 -2.41 7.33 11.09
CA LEU A 163 -1.90 8.70 10.91
C LEU A 163 -1.97 9.54 12.20
N GLY A 164 -3.09 9.48 12.93
CA GLY A 164 -3.28 10.23 14.17
C GLY A 164 -2.32 9.83 15.28
N ALA A 165 -1.99 8.54 15.38
CA ALA A 165 -1.01 8.04 16.34
C ALA A 165 0.43 8.39 15.93
N ALA A 166 0.70 8.52 14.63
CA ALA A 166 2.01 8.89 14.11
C ALA A 166 2.36 10.38 14.31
N GLY A 167 1.38 11.25 14.52
CA GLY A 167 1.59 12.68 14.67
C GLY A 167 2.08 13.34 13.38
N SER A 168 3.17 14.12 13.46
CA SER A 168 3.78 14.78 12.31
C SER A 168 4.68 13.84 11.52
N ILE A 169 4.24 13.45 10.32
CA ILE A 169 4.97 12.53 9.44
C ILE A 169 5.83 13.35 8.49
N GLN A 170 7.14 13.23 8.64
CA GLN A 170 8.13 14.02 7.92
C GLN A 170 8.77 13.21 6.78
N LEU A 171 8.56 13.66 5.54
CA LEU A 171 9.17 13.12 4.32
C LEU A 171 9.99 14.23 3.63
N ASP A 172 10.71 13.91 2.54
CA ASP A 172 11.69 14.84 1.96
C ASP A 172 11.03 16.13 1.43
N ARG A 173 9.97 15.99 0.64
CA ARG A 173 9.16 17.08 0.09
C ARG A 173 7.78 17.26 0.71
N LEU A 174 7.40 16.45 1.70
CA LEU A 174 6.05 16.42 2.21
C LEU A 174 6.07 16.30 3.73
N GLU A 175 5.16 17.00 4.38
CA GLU A 175 4.80 16.76 5.77
C GLU A 175 3.29 16.53 5.84
N ILE A 176 2.89 15.53 6.63
CA ILE A 176 1.50 15.12 6.80
C ILE A 176 1.18 15.09 8.29
N GLU A 177 0.10 15.77 8.66
CA GLU A 177 -0.49 15.71 10.00
C GLU A 177 -1.99 15.47 9.85
N SER A 178 -2.52 14.44 10.49
CA SER A 178 -3.95 14.11 10.37
C SER A 178 -4.47 13.55 11.69
N PRO A 179 -5.65 13.98 12.17
CA PRO A 179 -6.29 13.37 13.33
C PRO A 179 -6.98 12.04 13.00
N LEU A 180 -6.96 11.59 11.75
CA LEU A 180 -7.59 10.32 11.35
C LEU A 180 -6.90 9.16 12.05
N GLU A 181 -7.69 8.27 12.66
CA GLU A 181 -7.16 7.04 13.26
C GLU A 181 -6.41 6.23 12.22
N TYR A 182 -7.02 5.99 11.04
CA TYR A 182 -6.41 5.32 9.90
C TYR A 182 -6.68 6.10 8.61
N GLY A 183 -5.69 6.20 7.73
CA GLY A 183 -5.85 6.87 6.45
C GLY A 183 -4.69 6.66 5.49
N SER A 184 -4.80 7.27 4.31
CA SER A 184 -3.77 7.35 3.29
C SER A 184 -3.67 8.76 2.75
N VAL A 185 -2.46 9.29 2.65
CA VAL A 185 -2.16 10.58 2.00
C VAL A 185 -0.98 10.35 1.07
N VAL A 186 -1.18 10.57 -0.23
CA VAL A 186 -0.17 10.32 -1.27
C VAL A 186 -0.13 11.49 -2.24
N LEU A 187 1.06 12.05 -2.45
CA LEU A 187 1.36 13.08 -3.45
C LEU A 187 2.20 12.44 -4.56
N VAL A 188 1.77 12.56 -5.81
CA VAL A 188 2.48 12.06 -6.99
C VAL A 188 2.69 13.16 -8.02
N ALA A 189 3.83 13.12 -8.70
CA ALA A 189 4.04 13.94 -9.89
C ALA A 189 3.30 13.36 -11.10
N MET A 190 2.69 14.23 -11.90
CA MET A 190 1.93 13.84 -13.10
C MET A 190 2.68 14.14 -14.40
N ASP A 191 3.86 14.77 -14.32
CA ASP A 191 4.66 15.23 -15.45
C ASP A 191 6.02 14.49 -15.58
N GLY A 192 6.19 13.39 -14.85
CA GLY A 192 7.39 12.55 -14.89
C GLY A 192 8.64 13.17 -14.22
N LYS A 193 8.48 14.31 -13.52
CA LYS A 193 9.58 14.99 -12.80
C LYS A 193 9.55 14.67 -11.31
N PRO A 194 10.67 14.81 -10.58
CA PRO A 194 10.64 14.82 -9.12
C PRO A 194 9.66 15.86 -8.58
N ILE A 195 9.03 15.59 -7.44
CA ILE A 195 8.09 16.49 -6.76
C ILE A 195 8.69 17.89 -6.56
N ALA A 196 10.01 17.96 -6.32
CA ALA A 196 10.75 19.21 -6.16
C ALA A 196 10.66 20.16 -7.37
N GLU A 197 10.45 19.62 -8.58
CA GLU A 197 10.49 20.36 -9.84
C GLU A 197 9.19 20.24 -10.64
N SER A 198 8.29 19.34 -10.27
CA SER A 198 7.05 19.09 -11.00
C SER A 198 6.18 20.36 -11.10
N ALA A 199 5.61 20.58 -12.28
CA ALA A 199 4.62 21.64 -12.51
C ALA A 199 3.19 21.17 -12.22
N ARG A 200 2.99 19.86 -12.02
CA ARG A 200 1.66 19.27 -11.91
C ARG A 200 1.70 18.03 -11.02
N LEU A 201 1.09 18.15 -9.85
CA LEU A 201 1.03 17.11 -8.85
C LEU A 201 -0.43 16.73 -8.57
N LEU A 202 -0.64 15.46 -8.22
CA LEU A 202 -1.90 14.97 -7.66
C LEU A 202 -1.68 14.62 -6.19
N LEU A 203 -2.39 15.31 -5.31
CA LEU A 203 -2.53 14.90 -3.91
C LEU A 203 -3.82 14.08 -3.79
N GLN A 204 -3.69 12.86 -3.29
CA GLN A 204 -4.78 11.93 -3.02
C GLN A 204 -4.85 11.65 -1.52
N VAL A 205 -6.07 11.68 -0.98
CA VAL A 205 -6.38 11.42 0.42
C VAL A 205 -7.50 10.41 0.50
N ALA A 206 -7.33 9.41 1.36
CA ALA A 206 -8.35 8.42 1.67
C ALA A 206 -8.44 8.19 3.18
N SER A 207 -9.66 7.90 3.63
CA SER A 207 -10.00 7.52 5.00
C SER A 207 -10.74 6.19 5.00
N GLU A 208 -11.28 5.80 6.15
CA GLU A 208 -12.08 4.60 6.31
C GLU A 208 -13.45 4.72 5.62
N GLU A 209 -13.91 3.62 5.02
CA GLU A 209 -15.29 3.44 4.60
C GLU A 209 -16.03 2.42 5.49
N LYS A 210 -17.30 2.67 5.78
CA LYS A 210 -18.16 1.76 6.54
C LYS A 210 -19.58 1.75 5.96
N PRO A 211 -20.28 0.61 5.94
CA PRO A 211 -21.72 0.59 5.71
C PRO A 211 -22.47 1.50 6.68
N TRP A 212 -23.58 2.06 6.25
CA TRP A 212 -24.47 2.79 7.15
C TRP A 212 -24.97 1.86 8.27
N GLN A 213 -25.01 2.33 9.52
CA GLN A 213 -25.34 1.58 10.74
C GLN A 213 -24.31 0.49 11.11
N TRP A 214 -23.10 0.52 10.55
CA TRP A 214 -22.02 -0.34 11.02
C TRP A 214 -21.72 -0.10 12.50
N GLU A 215 -21.67 -1.17 13.29
CA GLU A 215 -21.45 -1.10 14.73
C GLU A 215 -20.48 -2.18 15.20
N THR A 216 -19.61 -1.79 16.11
CA THR A 216 -18.67 -2.68 16.79
C THR A 216 -18.63 -2.38 18.28
N GLU A 217 -18.44 -3.39 19.10
CA GLU A 217 -18.19 -3.26 20.54
C GLU A 217 -16.85 -3.86 20.93
N THR A 218 -16.34 -3.49 22.11
CA THR A 218 -15.06 -3.98 22.66
C THR A 218 -15.22 -4.61 24.05
N ALA A 219 -16.45 -4.90 24.47
CA ALA A 219 -16.78 -5.36 25.83
C ALA A 219 -16.01 -6.63 26.28
N THR A 220 -15.60 -7.47 25.33
CA THR A 220 -14.87 -8.72 25.58
C THR A 220 -13.35 -8.60 25.41
N GLY A 221 -12.83 -7.38 25.22
CA GLY A 221 -11.42 -7.15 24.85
C GLY A 221 -11.11 -7.46 23.38
N LEU A 222 -12.08 -7.99 22.64
CA LEU A 222 -12.03 -8.17 21.18
C LEU A 222 -13.03 -7.22 20.52
N ARG A 223 -12.63 -6.62 19.40
CA ARG A 223 -13.54 -5.80 18.59
C ARG A 223 -14.52 -6.72 17.87
N THR A 224 -15.75 -6.78 18.37
CA THR A 224 -16.82 -7.63 17.85
C THR A 224 -17.74 -6.81 16.96
N ILE A 225 -18.07 -7.31 15.78
CA ILE A 225 -19.05 -6.68 14.88
C ILE A 225 -20.44 -7.04 15.40
N THR A 226 -21.19 -6.06 15.88
CA THR A 226 -22.57 -6.22 16.38
C THR A 226 -23.60 -5.89 15.30
N ASN A 227 -23.25 -5.02 14.36
CA ASN A 227 -24.05 -4.74 13.18
C ASN A 227 -23.15 -4.58 11.95
N ARG A 228 -23.44 -5.35 10.90
CA ARG A 228 -22.72 -5.28 9.61
C ARG A 228 -23.12 -4.08 8.75
N GLY A 229 -24.16 -3.35 9.16
CA GLY A 229 -24.71 -2.21 8.46
C GLY A 229 -25.35 -2.55 7.11
N THR A 230 -25.80 -1.52 6.41
CA THR A 230 -26.50 -1.57 5.13
C THR A 230 -26.00 -0.48 4.19
N VAL A 231 -26.45 -0.49 2.94
CA VAL A 231 -26.20 0.62 2.00
C VAL A 231 -26.75 1.94 2.55
N PRO A 232 -26.12 3.10 2.24
CA PRO A 232 -24.92 3.28 1.44
C PRO A 232 -23.61 3.02 2.21
N LEU A 233 -22.51 2.91 1.48
CA LEU A 233 -21.17 3.09 2.05
C LEU A 233 -20.96 4.56 2.42
N LEU A 234 -20.48 4.79 3.63
CA LEU A 234 -20.12 6.09 4.17
C LEU A 234 -18.61 6.18 4.27
N VAL A 235 -18.03 7.26 3.77
CA VAL A 235 -16.60 7.56 3.90
C VAL A 235 -16.44 8.52 5.07
N ARG A 236 -15.51 8.22 5.97
CA ARG A 236 -15.16 9.12 7.07
C ARG A 236 -14.64 10.44 6.51
N GLU A 237 -15.07 11.56 7.07
CA GLU A 237 -14.59 12.87 6.61
C GLU A 237 -13.05 12.94 6.66
N MET A 238 -12.46 13.49 5.60
CA MET A 238 -11.02 13.73 5.56
C MET A 238 -10.66 14.86 6.53
N ALA A 239 -9.55 14.74 7.21
CA ALA A 239 -9.07 15.78 8.12
C ALA A 239 -7.55 15.78 8.18
N GLY A 240 -6.96 16.95 8.32
CA GLY A 240 -5.52 17.11 8.47
C GLY A 240 -4.95 18.26 7.65
N THR A 241 -3.63 18.39 7.73
CA THR A 241 -2.82 19.34 6.98
C THR A 241 -1.73 18.61 6.23
N VAL A 242 -1.45 19.10 5.01
CA VAL A 242 -0.37 18.62 4.16
C VAL A 242 0.50 19.80 3.79
N ARG A 243 1.80 19.75 4.07
CA ARG A 243 2.75 20.83 3.78
C ARG A 243 3.73 20.40 2.72
N LEU A 244 3.75 21.10 1.59
CA LEU A 244 4.69 20.84 0.50
C LEU A 244 5.99 21.61 0.75
N LYS A 245 7.08 20.88 0.99
CA LYS A 245 8.41 21.45 1.29
C LYS A 245 9.15 21.82 0.00
N ARG A 246 8.62 22.85 -0.68
CA ARG A 246 9.22 23.48 -1.86
C ARG A 246 9.37 24.98 -1.65
N ALA A 247 10.39 25.56 -2.27
CA ALA A 247 10.63 27.00 -2.19
C ALA A 247 9.49 27.83 -2.84
N ASP A 248 8.87 27.29 -3.90
CA ASP A 248 7.76 27.92 -4.62
C ASP A 248 6.38 27.48 -4.09
N ALA A 249 6.30 26.76 -2.97
CA ALA A 249 5.04 26.20 -2.49
C ALA A 249 3.95 27.26 -2.30
N ALA A 250 4.29 28.45 -1.80
CA ALA A 250 3.34 29.55 -1.61
C ALA A 250 2.78 30.14 -2.91
N SER A 251 3.45 29.97 -4.05
CA SER A 251 2.96 30.45 -5.36
C SER A 251 2.17 29.39 -6.15
N LEU A 252 2.12 28.14 -5.68
CA LEU A 252 1.36 27.09 -6.35
C LEU A 252 -0.14 27.27 -6.13
N THR A 253 -0.93 26.78 -7.08
CA THR A 253 -2.39 26.73 -7.01
C THR A 253 -2.83 25.34 -6.63
N VAL A 254 -3.67 25.21 -5.61
CA VAL A 254 -4.25 23.93 -5.16
C VAL A 254 -5.74 23.92 -5.50
N THR A 255 -6.15 23.06 -6.43
CA THR A 255 -7.54 22.96 -6.86
C THR A 255 -8.18 21.67 -6.33
N PRO A 256 -9.20 21.74 -5.46
CA PRO A 256 -9.97 20.57 -5.06
C PRO A 256 -10.64 19.91 -6.27
N LEU A 257 -10.69 18.58 -6.29
CA LEU A 257 -11.42 17.83 -7.31
C LEU A 257 -12.57 17.03 -6.68
N ASP A 258 -13.58 16.70 -7.49
CA ASP A 258 -14.60 15.72 -7.14
C ASP A 258 -14.08 14.29 -7.28
N ALA A 259 -14.91 13.31 -6.93
CA ALA A 259 -14.56 11.88 -7.00
C ALA A 259 -14.26 11.38 -8.44
N ASN A 260 -14.63 12.14 -9.47
CA ASN A 260 -14.35 11.83 -10.88
C ASN A 260 -13.12 12.58 -11.41
N GLY A 261 -12.46 13.40 -10.57
CA GLY A 261 -11.30 14.20 -10.94
C GLY A 261 -11.61 15.53 -11.63
N TYR A 262 -12.86 15.98 -11.62
CA TYR A 262 -13.21 17.31 -12.13
C TYR A 262 -12.95 18.38 -11.08
N ARG A 263 -12.48 19.55 -11.52
CA ARG A 263 -12.21 20.71 -10.66
C ARG A 263 -13.51 21.20 -10.03
N VAL A 264 -13.49 21.44 -8.73
CA VAL A 264 -14.66 21.90 -7.97
C VAL A 264 -14.27 22.94 -6.93
N GLY A 265 -15.15 23.91 -6.72
CA GLY A 265 -14.89 25.03 -5.82
C GLY A 265 -13.80 25.99 -6.34
N PRO A 266 -13.52 27.06 -5.58
CA PRO A 266 -12.44 27.97 -5.90
C PRO A 266 -11.08 27.31 -5.63
N PRO A 267 -10.04 27.64 -6.42
CA PRO A 267 -8.68 27.24 -6.10
C PRO A 267 -8.20 27.89 -4.80
N ILE A 268 -7.35 27.18 -4.08
CA ILE A 268 -6.65 27.62 -2.87
C ILE A 268 -5.25 28.09 -3.30
N ASN A 269 -4.88 29.31 -2.90
CA ASN A 269 -3.56 29.86 -3.18
C ASN A 269 -2.54 29.32 -2.17
N GLY A 270 -1.47 28.73 -2.67
CA GLY A 270 -0.37 28.18 -1.90
C GLY A 270 -0.57 26.72 -1.52
N ALA A 271 0.51 25.95 -1.64
CA ALA A 271 0.67 24.58 -1.18
C ALA A 271 1.62 24.47 0.04
N ALA A 272 2.06 25.61 0.60
CA ALA A 272 2.91 25.63 1.79
C ALA A 272 2.21 24.98 3.00
N GLU A 273 0.88 25.13 3.07
CA GLU A 273 0.00 24.37 3.96
C GLU A 273 -1.36 24.18 3.28
N ILE A 274 -1.74 22.93 3.07
CA ILE A 274 -3.00 22.53 2.48
C ILE A 274 -3.85 21.95 3.61
N THR A 275 -4.91 22.65 4.00
CA THR A 275 -5.92 22.08 4.90
C THR A 275 -6.84 21.17 4.10
N LEU A 276 -6.96 19.91 4.54
CA LEU A 276 -7.82 18.94 3.90
C LEU A 276 -9.30 19.29 4.14
N LEU A 277 -10.09 19.14 3.08
CA LEU A 277 -11.53 19.39 3.07
C LEU A 277 -12.23 18.07 3.36
N PRO A 278 -13.32 18.09 4.15
CA PRO A 278 -13.94 16.87 4.70
C PRO A 278 -14.42 15.88 3.64
N ASP A 279 -14.79 16.36 2.45
CA ASP A 279 -15.42 15.58 1.39
C ASP A 279 -14.57 15.48 0.11
N ARG A 280 -13.25 15.73 0.19
CA ARG A 280 -12.36 15.75 -0.98
C ARG A 280 -11.28 14.67 -0.92
N LEU A 281 -11.29 13.81 -1.93
CA LEU A 281 -10.30 12.76 -2.11
C LEU A 281 -9.08 13.23 -2.88
N TYR A 282 -9.23 14.24 -3.74
CA TYR A 282 -8.16 14.65 -4.65
C TYR A 282 -7.99 16.16 -4.71
N TYR A 283 -6.74 16.55 -4.92
CA TYR A 283 -6.35 17.93 -5.19
C TYR A 283 -5.33 17.93 -6.33
N LEU A 284 -5.52 18.84 -7.27
CA LEU A 284 -4.56 19.13 -8.30
C LEU A 284 -3.70 20.31 -7.84
N VAL A 285 -2.39 20.12 -7.73
CA VAL A 285 -1.44 21.18 -7.37
C VAL A 285 -0.64 21.57 -8.61
N GLU A 286 -0.74 22.82 -9.02
CA GLU A 286 -0.18 23.33 -10.27
C GLU A 286 0.61 24.62 -10.06
N ARG A 287 1.59 24.87 -10.95
CA ARG A 287 2.24 26.18 -11.06
C ARG A 287 1.36 27.20 -11.77
#